data_AF-A0A5C7PEM0-F1
#
_entry.id   AF-A0A5C7PEM0-F1
#
_cell.length_a   1.000
_cell.length_b   1.000
_cell.length_c   1.000
_cell.angle_alpha   90.00
_cell.angle_beta   90.00
_cell.angle_gamma   90.00
#
_symmetry.space_group_name_H-M   'P 1'
#
loop_
_entity.id
_entity.type
_entity.pdbx_description
1 polymer ?
#
loop_
_entity_poly.entity_id
_entity_poly.type
_entity_poly.pdbx_seq_one_letter_code
_entity_poly.pdbx_strand_id
1 'polypeptide(L)'
;MVSKPILELNPITPPLTGNEQVPLVQGGATKRASVNDWAAAMAPFFPSPNVQILGGDSIAGGGAITQSQVLTLVNDLANPGTSMFYGTNGAGTRGWYALTFGGTVTSIDTGSGLTGGPITVSGTISVATNGITNALFRQSAALSVVGRDSSTSGNVADIIATTDGDVLQVSGATLVFKALSATTISGIVPSSRQVIAGTGLTGGGALTSDVTLNIGSTISGAGPIGSATSVPVITFNDQGQLTAVSAATISVSGLNGLEDPGANGIVVRTTSNVTTARTLTGSANISVTNGDGVSGNPAVSISGIIGLSLGGTGANLTAENGAVYSTSTAFAILPSVSSAILGTTSGNTPAYISVLAPGNGGTGTAFFGVSGLNTSVKVFVFPNVSDTVAVLGQAQTFTAPQRGTVSGVTVSGIDIIPNFAMANNFSVTVSGTMRLQNPTNVSGGQSGMIEFVTVSGGTAQMTVSGTSWYFPGTKPTISSGSGVVNALAYYVGASTTRVIGNMLTNLSN
;
A
#
# COMPACT_ATOMS: atom_id res chain seq x y z
N MET A 1 163.23 -58.74 -89.59
CA MET A 1 162.05 -59.41 -89.00
C MET A 1 161.23 -58.37 -88.31
N VAL A 2 160.45 -57.68 -89.13
CA VAL A 2 160.01 -56.32 -88.90
C VAL A 2 158.61 -56.33 -89.50
N SER A 3 157.53 -56.32 -88.71
CA SER A 3 157.08 -55.13 -87.98
C SER A 3 157.20 -53.91 -88.87
N LYS A 4 156.46 -53.82 -89.97
CA LYS A 4 156.19 -52.51 -90.55
C LYS A 4 154.76 -52.41 -91.08
N PRO A 5 154.21 -51.20 -90.96
CA PRO A 5 152.80 -50.93 -90.76
C PRO A 5 152.10 -50.76 -92.09
N ILE A 6 150.78 -50.57 -92.02
CA ILE A 6 149.98 -49.93 -93.06
C ILE A 6 150.75 -48.70 -93.58
N LEU A 7 151.22 -48.77 -94.81
CA LEU A 7 151.69 -47.62 -95.58
C LEU A 7 151.30 -47.83 -97.04
N GLU A 8 150.49 -46.90 -97.52
CA GLU A 8 150.48 -46.44 -98.90
C GLU A 8 150.34 -47.54 -99.95
N LEU A 9 149.16 -48.17 -99.99
CA LEU A 9 148.67 -48.64 -101.27
C LEU A 9 148.34 -47.41 -102.10
N ASN A 10 149.28 -47.05 -102.96
CA ASN A 10 149.06 -46.09 -104.02
C ASN A 10 147.78 -46.49 -104.77
N PRO A 11 146.81 -45.57 -104.91
CA PRO A 11 145.55 -45.86 -105.56
C PRO A 11 145.83 -46.32 -106.99
N ILE A 12 145.23 -47.45 -107.36
CA ILE A 12 145.23 -47.90 -108.76
C ILE A 12 144.47 -46.81 -109.54
N THR A 13 145.17 -46.12 -110.43
CA THR A 13 144.63 -44.97 -111.19
C THR A 13 144.64 -45.32 -112.68
N PRO A 14 143.49 -45.38 -113.36
CA PRO A 14 142.13 -45.15 -112.87
C PRO A 14 141.62 -46.29 -111.95
N PRO A 15 140.62 -46.05 -111.08
CA PRO A 15 140.11 -47.04 -110.13
C PRO A 15 139.43 -48.22 -110.85
N LEU A 16 139.72 -49.44 -110.39
CA LEU A 16 139.13 -50.65 -110.95
C LEU A 16 137.69 -50.85 -110.44
N THR A 17 136.68 -50.86 -111.33
CA THR A 17 135.23 -50.86 -110.98
C THR A 17 134.56 -52.23 -111.04
N GLY A 18 135.27 -53.29 -110.65
CA GLY A 18 134.64 -54.56 -110.24
C GLY A 18 134.99 -55.80 -111.07
N ASN A 19 135.45 -55.67 -112.32
CA ASN A 19 135.75 -56.84 -113.17
C ASN A 19 137.16 -56.86 -113.77
N GLU A 20 138.02 -55.90 -113.44
CA GLU A 20 139.41 -55.90 -113.93
C GLU A 20 140.30 -56.89 -113.16
N GLN A 21 141.10 -57.61 -113.93
CA GLN A 21 141.83 -58.81 -113.55
C GLN A 21 143.32 -58.50 -113.42
N VAL A 22 143.84 -58.48 -112.19
CA VAL A 22 145.26 -58.22 -111.91
C VAL A 22 146.00 -59.57 -111.76
N PRO A 23 147.17 -59.77 -112.41
CA PRO A 23 147.89 -61.04 -112.31
C PRO A 23 148.52 -61.25 -110.93
N LEU A 24 148.32 -62.44 -110.36
CA LEU A 24 149.03 -62.97 -109.19
C LEU A 24 149.73 -64.29 -109.54
N VAL A 25 150.95 -64.47 -109.03
CA VAL A 25 151.69 -65.73 -109.12
C VAL A 25 151.60 -66.44 -107.78
N GLN A 26 150.98 -67.64 -107.75
CA GLN A 26 150.98 -68.50 -106.56
C GLN A 26 151.24 -69.94 -106.99
N GLY A 27 152.32 -70.55 -106.49
CA GLY A 27 152.62 -71.98 -106.72
C GLY A 27 153.02 -72.35 -108.15
N GLY A 28 153.56 -71.43 -108.93
CA GLY A 28 154.18 -71.70 -110.25
C GLY A 28 153.29 -71.51 -111.49
N ALA A 29 151.99 -71.22 -111.34
CA ALA A 29 151.08 -70.89 -112.44
C ALA A 29 150.55 -69.43 -112.32
N THR A 30 150.41 -68.74 -113.45
CA THR A 30 149.88 -67.36 -113.52
C THR A 30 148.36 -67.39 -113.39
N LYS A 31 147.81 -66.90 -112.27
CA LYS A 31 146.36 -66.76 -112.06
C LYS A 31 145.99 -65.28 -111.98
N ARG A 32 144.87 -64.89 -112.57
CA ARG A 32 144.37 -63.51 -112.49
C ARG A 32 143.30 -63.46 -111.40
N ALA A 33 143.39 -62.50 -110.48
CA ALA A 33 142.42 -62.28 -109.42
C ALA A 33 141.82 -60.87 -109.56
N SER A 34 140.55 -60.74 -109.26
CA SER A 34 139.80 -59.49 -109.28
C SER A 34 139.72 -58.87 -107.88
N VAL A 35 139.34 -57.60 -107.79
CA VAL A 35 139.07 -56.91 -106.52
C VAL A 35 138.00 -57.64 -105.68
N ASN A 36 137.06 -58.34 -106.33
CA ASN A 36 136.05 -59.15 -105.63
C ASN A 36 136.69 -60.35 -104.90
N ASP A 37 137.77 -60.91 -105.43
CA ASP A 37 138.49 -62.02 -104.79
C ASP A 37 139.23 -61.55 -103.53
N TRP A 38 139.61 -60.27 -103.45
CA TRP A 38 140.20 -59.66 -102.25
C TRP A 38 139.15 -59.28 -101.20
N ALA A 39 137.97 -58.82 -101.63
CA ALA A 39 136.82 -58.59 -100.75
C ALA A 39 136.39 -59.86 -100.00
N ALA A 40 136.52 -61.04 -100.63
CA ALA A 40 136.27 -62.33 -99.98
C ALA A 40 137.31 -62.69 -98.91
N ALA A 41 138.59 -62.36 -99.12
CA ALA A 41 139.68 -62.70 -98.20
C ALA A 41 139.73 -61.81 -96.94
N MET A 42 139.24 -60.56 -97.02
CA MET A 42 139.20 -59.62 -95.88
C MET A 42 137.90 -59.66 -95.08
N ALA A 43 136.87 -60.37 -95.56
CA ALA A 43 135.55 -60.50 -94.92
C ALA A 43 135.55 -60.99 -93.44
N PRO A 44 136.43 -61.89 -92.96
CA PRO A 44 136.37 -62.34 -91.57
C PRO A 44 136.99 -61.36 -90.55
N PHE A 45 137.67 -60.29 -90.99
CA PHE A 45 138.35 -59.33 -90.10
C PHE A 45 137.57 -58.03 -89.83
N PHE A 46 136.45 -57.80 -90.52
CA PHE A 46 135.45 -56.82 -90.10
C PHE A 46 134.26 -57.59 -89.52
N PRO A 47 133.87 -57.39 -88.26
CA PRO A 47 132.62 -57.96 -87.79
C PRO A 47 131.46 -57.25 -88.51
N SER A 48 130.67 -57.97 -89.32
CA SER A 48 129.39 -57.45 -89.84
C SER A 48 128.46 -58.57 -90.30
N PRO A 49 127.13 -58.54 -90.06
CA PRO A 49 126.29 -57.63 -89.27
C PRO A 49 125.41 -58.34 -88.20
N ASN A 50 125.76 -59.55 -87.73
CA ASN A 50 124.78 -60.41 -87.04
C ASN A 50 124.57 -60.16 -85.53
N VAL A 51 125.05 -59.07 -84.94
CA VAL A 51 124.65 -58.67 -83.58
C VAL A 51 123.58 -57.59 -83.68
N GLN A 52 122.35 -57.93 -83.31
CA GLN A 52 121.21 -57.01 -83.33
C GLN A 52 120.44 -57.06 -82.01
N ILE A 53 119.85 -55.92 -81.63
CA ILE A 53 118.87 -55.85 -80.55
C ILE A 53 117.49 -55.99 -81.20
N LEU A 54 116.77 -57.06 -80.86
CA LEU A 54 115.38 -57.24 -81.27
C LEU A 54 114.47 -56.66 -80.18
N GLY A 55 113.64 -55.68 -80.54
CA GLY A 55 112.50 -55.29 -79.69
C GLY A 55 111.52 -56.46 -79.53
N GLY A 56 110.75 -56.48 -78.45
CA GLY A 56 109.79 -57.53 -78.14
C GLY A 56 108.65 -57.04 -77.27
N ASP A 57 107.49 -57.67 -77.43
CA ASP A 57 106.23 -57.41 -76.70
C ASP A 57 105.98 -55.94 -76.34
N SER A 58 106.32 -55.53 -75.11
CA SER A 58 106.00 -54.21 -74.58
C SER A 58 106.96 -53.12 -75.03
N ILE A 59 107.99 -53.48 -75.80
CA ILE A 59 109.10 -52.63 -76.22
C ILE A 59 109.16 -52.62 -77.76
N ALA A 60 109.17 -51.43 -78.35
CA ALA A 60 109.39 -51.17 -79.78
C ALA A 60 110.79 -50.57 -80.03
N GLY A 61 111.30 -50.75 -81.24
CA GLY A 61 112.64 -50.28 -81.66
C GLY A 61 113.71 -51.39 -81.70
N GLY A 62 114.98 -50.98 -81.76
CA GLY A 62 116.13 -51.87 -81.94
C GLY A 62 116.71 -51.85 -83.37
N GLY A 63 117.49 -52.88 -83.71
CA GLY A 63 118.18 -53.04 -84.99
C GLY A 63 119.62 -53.55 -84.86
N ALA A 64 120.33 -53.66 -85.99
CA ALA A 64 121.74 -54.04 -86.02
C ALA A 64 122.60 -53.06 -85.21
N ILE A 65 123.57 -53.56 -84.45
CA ILE A 65 124.45 -52.73 -83.61
C ILE A 65 125.62 -52.21 -84.44
N THR A 66 125.30 -51.31 -85.37
CA THR A 66 126.28 -50.51 -86.11
C THR A 66 126.44 -49.10 -85.54
N GLN A 67 125.53 -48.71 -84.63
CA GLN A 67 125.53 -47.49 -83.82
C GLN A 67 124.66 -47.69 -82.55
N SER A 68 124.58 -46.69 -81.67
CA SER A 68 123.66 -46.70 -80.52
C SER A 68 122.20 -46.84 -80.97
N GLN A 69 121.47 -47.75 -80.34
CA GLN A 69 120.05 -48.02 -80.62
C GLN A 69 119.17 -47.56 -79.46
N VAL A 70 117.95 -47.11 -79.78
CA VAL A 70 116.93 -46.71 -78.80
C VAL A 70 115.82 -47.76 -78.77
N LEU A 71 115.41 -48.11 -77.55
CA LEU A 71 114.23 -48.93 -77.25
C LEU A 71 113.22 -48.06 -76.51
N THR A 72 111.94 -48.11 -76.90
CA THR A 72 110.84 -47.40 -76.24
C THR A 72 109.70 -48.35 -75.92
N LEU A 73 108.80 -48.01 -75.00
CA LEU A 73 107.58 -48.79 -74.82
C LEU A 73 106.65 -48.67 -76.05
N VAL A 74 105.83 -49.68 -76.29
CA VAL A 74 104.82 -49.62 -77.36
C VAL A 74 103.80 -48.53 -77.03
N ASN A 75 103.60 -47.58 -77.94
CA ASN A 75 102.77 -46.39 -77.73
C ASN A 75 103.22 -45.50 -76.57
N ASP A 76 104.53 -45.39 -76.35
CA ASP A 76 105.06 -44.50 -75.33
C ASP A 76 104.76 -43.02 -75.60
N LEU A 77 104.61 -42.24 -74.54
CA LEU A 77 104.37 -40.80 -74.56
C LEU A 77 105.41 -40.11 -73.66
N ALA A 78 106.03 -39.03 -74.15
CA ALA A 78 107.09 -38.33 -73.41
C ALA A 78 106.65 -37.76 -72.05
N ASN A 79 105.34 -37.52 -71.85
CA ASN A 79 104.77 -36.99 -70.61
C ASN A 79 103.40 -37.65 -70.33
N PRO A 80 103.34 -38.84 -69.70
CA PRO A 80 102.07 -39.55 -69.53
C PRO A 80 101.10 -38.88 -68.53
N GLY A 81 101.60 -38.01 -67.65
CA GLY A 81 100.80 -37.33 -66.62
C GLY A 81 100.81 -38.03 -65.26
N THR A 82 100.46 -37.31 -64.19
CA THR A 82 100.33 -37.88 -62.84
C THR A 82 99.11 -38.80 -62.74
N SER A 83 99.23 -39.92 -62.02
CA SER A 83 98.17 -40.93 -61.84
C SER A 83 97.83 -41.78 -63.06
N MET A 84 98.81 -41.97 -63.95
CA MET A 84 98.72 -42.94 -65.05
C MET A 84 99.65 -44.14 -64.78
N PHE A 85 99.27 -45.34 -65.22
CA PHE A 85 100.12 -46.53 -65.23
C PHE A 85 100.23 -47.09 -66.64
N TYR A 86 101.38 -47.66 -67.01
CA TYR A 86 101.53 -48.35 -68.29
C TYR A 86 100.99 -49.78 -68.17
N GLY A 87 100.11 -50.18 -69.09
CA GLY A 87 99.47 -51.48 -69.07
C GLY A 87 98.69 -51.75 -70.35
N THR A 88 97.65 -52.59 -70.25
CA THR A 88 96.71 -52.83 -71.35
C THR A 88 95.31 -52.37 -70.99
N ASN A 89 94.55 -51.86 -71.97
CA ASN A 89 93.10 -51.69 -71.77
C ASN A 89 92.38 -53.05 -71.78
N GLY A 90 91.06 -53.03 -71.58
CA GLY A 90 90.20 -54.23 -71.65
C GLY A 90 90.19 -54.94 -73.00
N ALA A 91 90.77 -54.36 -74.06
CA ALA A 91 90.96 -54.96 -75.37
C ALA A 91 92.39 -55.45 -75.62
N GLY A 92 93.30 -55.34 -74.63
CA GLY A 92 94.69 -55.78 -74.73
C GLY A 92 95.64 -54.79 -75.44
N THR A 93 95.17 -53.61 -75.83
CA THR A 93 96.03 -52.56 -76.41
C THR A 93 96.96 -52.02 -75.34
N ARG A 94 98.26 -51.91 -75.63
CA ARG A 94 99.28 -51.40 -74.69
C ARG A 94 99.36 -49.86 -74.72
N GLY A 95 99.51 -49.23 -73.55
CA GLY A 95 99.65 -47.78 -73.39
C GLY A 95 99.53 -47.31 -71.95
N TRP A 96 99.55 -45.99 -71.74
CA TRP A 96 99.34 -45.35 -70.43
C TRP A 96 97.84 -45.16 -70.12
N TYR A 97 97.37 -45.60 -68.95
CA TYR A 97 95.97 -45.55 -68.49
C TYR A 97 95.79 -44.94 -67.10
N ALA A 98 94.63 -44.35 -66.82
CA ALA A 98 94.34 -43.67 -65.55
C ALA A 98 94.15 -44.64 -64.36
N LEU A 99 94.66 -44.24 -63.20
CA LEU A 99 94.53 -44.97 -61.94
C LEU A 99 93.37 -44.37 -61.11
N THR A 100 92.24 -45.06 -61.00
CA THR A 100 91.06 -44.60 -60.23
C THR A 100 91.14 -45.06 -58.77
N PHE A 101 90.95 -44.14 -57.80
CA PHE A 101 90.91 -44.45 -56.36
C PHE A 101 89.46 -44.31 -55.81
N GLY A 102 88.90 -45.35 -55.18
CA GLY A 102 87.63 -45.28 -54.44
C GLY A 102 87.39 -46.46 -53.49
N GLY A 103 86.99 -46.20 -52.24
CA GLY A 103 86.78 -47.18 -51.15
C GLY A 103 85.32 -47.64 -50.92
N THR A 104 85.08 -48.47 -49.88
CA THR A 104 83.97 -49.45 -49.73
C THR A 104 82.63 -49.01 -49.08
N VAL A 105 82.38 -47.72 -48.78
CA VAL A 105 81.06 -47.29 -48.26
C VAL A 105 80.15 -46.92 -49.42
N THR A 106 79.02 -47.61 -49.57
CA THR A 106 78.10 -47.44 -50.71
C THR A 106 76.73 -46.82 -50.36
N SER A 107 76.33 -46.72 -49.08
CA SER A 107 75.12 -46.00 -48.62
C SER A 107 75.09 -45.73 -47.11
N ILE A 108 74.35 -44.69 -46.68
CA ILE A 108 73.94 -44.42 -45.28
C ILE A 108 72.47 -43.96 -45.28
N ASP A 109 71.56 -44.70 -44.64
CA ASP A 109 70.14 -44.34 -44.53
C ASP A 109 69.86 -43.59 -43.21
N THR A 110 69.03 -42.54 -43.24
CA THR A 110 68.65 -41.76 -42.04
C THR A 110 67.32 -42.22 -41.45
N GLY A 111 67.29 -42.51 -40.14
CA GLY A 111 66.06 -42.82 -39.40
C GLY A 111 65.25 -41.58 -38.97
N SER A 112 64.12 -41.81 -38.29
CA SER A 112 63.21 -40.76 -37.82
C SER A 112 63.93 -39.65 -37.03
N GLY A 113 63.68 -38.39 -37.40
CA GLY A 113 64.25 -37.20 -36.77
C GLY A 113 65.49 -36.63 -37.46
N LEU A 114 66.10 -37.41 -38.35
CA LEU A 114 67.17 -36.96 -39.22
C LEU A 114 66.66 -36.82 -40.66
N THR A 115 67.30 -35.95 -41.44
CA THR A 115 67.07 -35.75 -42.88
C THR A 115 68.41 -35.68 -43.62
N GLY A 116 68.40 -35.99 -44.91
CA GLY A 116 69.58 -36.20 -45.72
C GLY A 116 69.39 -37.40 -46.65
N GLY A 117 70.44 -37.83 -47.34
CA GLY A 117 70.42 -39.02 -48.17
C GLY A 117 71.72 -39.81 -48.08
N PRO A 118 71.80 -40.97 -48.76
CA PRO A 118 73.02 -41.77 -48.83
C PRO A 118 74.23 -40.96 -49.27
N ILE A 119 75.30 -40.99 -48.47
CA ILE A 119 76.57 -40.32 -48.80
C ILE A 119 77.46 -41.31 -49.54
N THR A 120 77.54 -41.19 -50.87
CA THR A 120 78.42 -42.02 -51.72
C THR A 120 79.74 -41.35 -52.08
N VAL A 121 79.82 -40.02 -52.01
CA VAL A 121 81.08 -39.24 -52.16
C VAL A 121 81.13 -38.09 -51.15
N SER A 122 80.06 -37.30 -51.04
CA SER A 122 79.89 -36.24 -50.04
C SER A 122 78.40 -35.91 -49.85
N GLY A 123 77.98 -35.59 -48.62
CA GLY A 123 76.61 -35.18 -48.29
C GLY A 123 76.46 -34.88 -46.80
N THR A 124 75.30 -34.40 -46.36
CA THR A 124 75.04 -34.04 -44.95
C THR A 124 73.85 -34.79 -44.40
N ILE A 125 73.99 -35.32 -43.18
CA ILE A 125 72.87 -35.74 -42.34
C ILE A 125 72.63 -34.62 -41.34
N SER A 126 71.41 -34.11 -41.29
CA SER A 126 71.00 -33.02 -40.40
C SER A 126 69.81 -33.46 -39.55
N VAL A 127 69.61 -32.80 -38.42
CA VAL A 127 68.32 -32.89 -37.73
C VAL A 127 67.28 -32.24 -38.64
N ALA A 128 66.19 -32.96 -38.91
CA ALA A 128 65.13 -32.41 -39.76
C ALA A 128 64.46 -31.23 -39.03
N THR A 129 63.95 -30.24 -39.76
CA THR A 129 63.10 -29.19 -39.17
C THR A 129 61.91 -29.85 -38.48
N ASN A 130 61.72 -29.58 -37.19
CA ASN A 130 60.74 -30.29 -36.34
C ASN A 130 60.91 -31.82 -36.32
N GLY A 131 62.08 -32.33 -36.73
CA GLY A 131 62.39 -33.74 -36.85
C GLY A 131 62.37 -34.44 -35.51
N ILE A 132 62.84 -33.78 -34.46
CA ILE A 132 62.73 -34.27 -33.10
C ILE A 132 61.31 -33.97 -32.61
N THR A 133 60.38 -34.88 -32.92
CA THR A 133 59.00 -34.84 -32.44
C THR A 133 58.93 -35.17 -30.94
N ASN A 134 57.80 -34.93 -30.28
CA ASN A 134 57.60 -35.30 -28.87
C ASN A 134 57.80 -36.81 -28.58
N ALA A 135 57.75 -37.69 -29.59
CA ALA A 135 58.08 -39.10 -29.44
C ALA A 135 59.60 -39.37 -29.44
N LEU A 136 60.35 -38.51 -30.15
CA LEU A 136 61.82 -38.54 -30.25
C LEU A 136 62.49 -37.70 -29.13
N PHE A 137 61.76 -36.74 -28.55
CA PHE A 137 62.07 -36.07 -27.29
C PHE A 137 61.20 -36.67 -26.17
N ARG A 138 61.57 -37.83 -25.63
CA ARG A 138 60.69 -38.66 -24.78
C ARG A 138 60.01 -37.92 -23.61
N GLN A 139 58.78 -38.33 -23.29
CA GLN A 139 57.90 -37.79 -22.23
C GLN A 139 58.50 -37.81 -20.82
N SER A 140 58.42 -36.63 -20.21
CA SER A 140 58.50 -36.35 -18.78
C SER A 140 57.15 -36.57 -18.07
N ALA A 141 57.17 -36.88 -16.77
CA ALA A 141 56.01 -36.84 -15.85
C ALA A 141 55.91 -35.54 -15.00
N ALA A 142 55.12 -35.61 -13.91
CA ALA A 142 54.46 -34.44 -13.33
C ALA A 142 55.38 -33.50 -12.54
N LEU A 143 55.13 -32.19 -12.74
CA LEU A 143 55.71 -31.02 -12.05
C LEU A 143 57.15 -30.65 -12.39
N SER A 144 57.63 -31.06 -13.56
CA SER A 144 58.69 -30.33 -14.23
C SER A 144 58.35 -29.94 -15.64
N VAL A 145 59.18 -29.03 -16.16
CA VAL A 145 59.24 -28.77 -17.58
C VAL A 145 59.78 -29.99 -18.35
N VAL A 146 60.71 -30.81 -17.79
CA VAL A 146 61.13 -32.09 -18.44
C VAL A 146 61.70 -33.21 -17.47
N GLY A 147 60.93 -33.92 -16.64
CA GLY A 147 61.23 -35.29 -16.09
C GLY A 147 60.07 -35.95 -15.28
N ARG A 148 60.22 -36.92 -14.34
CA ARG A 148 59.12 -37.65 -13.62
C ARG A 148 59.24 -37.81 -12.09
N ASP A 149 58.12 -38.08 -11.41
CA ASP A 149 58.01 -38.49 -9.99
C ASP A 149 58.69 -39.86 -9.69
N SER A 150 59.31 -39.96 -8.50
CA SER A 150 60.13 -41.08 -8.00
C SER A 150 59.44 -42.44 -7.88
N SER A 151 58.11 -42.52 -8.05
CA SER A 151 57.34 -43.75 -7.91
C SER A 151 57.03 -44.49 -9.24
N THR A 152 57.59 -44.07 -10.38
CA THR A 152 57.31 -44.65 -11.72
C THR A 152 58.58 -44.92 -12.55
N SER A 153 58.56 -45.91 -13.47
CA SER A 153 59.70 -46.22 -14.37
C SER A 153 59.49 -45.72 -15.83
N GLY A 154 60.47 -44.95 -16.37
CA GLY A 154 60.53 -44.31 -17.72
C GLY A 154 61.73 -43.33 -17.88
N ASN A 155 61.98 -42.68 -19.05
CA ASN A 155 63.22 -41.89 -19.36
C ASN A 155 63.30 -40.38 -18.93
N VAL A 156 64.45 -39.97 -18.34
CA VAL A 156 65.06 -38.63 -18.01
C VAL A 156 64.30 -37.63 -17.10
N ALA A 157 65.08 -36.81 -16.37
CA ALA A 157 64.80 -36.04 -15.16
C ALA A 157 64.75 -34.50 -15.34
N ASP A 158 64.01 -33.90 -14.41
CA ASP A 158 63.33 -32.61 -14.35
C ASP A 158 64.19 -31.36 -14.09
N ILE A 159 63.74 -30.20 -14.61
CA ILE A 159 63.87 -28.87 -13.97
C ILE A 159 63.23 -28.96 -12.56
N ILE A 160 64.04 -29.04 -11.50
CA ILE A 160 63.63 -29.22 -10.07
C ILE A 160 63.98 -27.96 -9.26
N ALA A 161 63.07 -27.52 -8.38
CA ALA A 161 63.36 -26.46 -7.40
C ALA A 161 64.30 -26.96 -6.30
N THR A 162 65.34 -26.19 -5.97
CA THR A 162 66.33 -26.58 -4.94
C THR A 162 65.79 -26.48 -3.51
N THR A 163 64.68 -25.76 -3.28
CA THR A 163 64.07 -25.57 -1.96
C THR A 163 62.55 -25.63 -2.06
N ASP A 164 61.89 -26.23 -1.08
CA ASP A 164 60.42 -26.29 -1.00
C ASP A 164 59.83 -24.88 -0.89
N GLY A 165 58.76 -24.61 -1.63
CA GLY A 165 58.14 -23.28 -1.74
C GLY A 165 58.78 -22.32 -2.75
N ASP A 166 59.93 -22.64 -3.35
CA ASP A 166 60.45 -21.88 -4.49
C ASP A 166 59.60 -22.13 -5.74
N VAL A 167 59.28 -21.07 -6.47
CA VAL A 167 58.51 -21.18 -7.72
C VAL A 167 59.39 -20.87 -8.92
N LEU A 168 59.07 -21.45 -10.07
CA LEU A 168 59.68 -21.08 -11.34
C LEU A 168 59.20 -19.68 -11.73
N GLN A 169 60.11 -18.71 -11.74
CA GLN A 169 59.82 -17.32 -12.07
C GLN A 169 60.90 -16.74 -12.97
N VAL A 170 60.56 -15.66 -13.68
CA VAL A 170 61.55 -14.84 -14.39
C VAL A 170 62.10 -13.81 -13.40
N SER A 171 63.38 -13.93 -13.06
CA SER A 171 64.09 -12.98 -12.20
C SER A 171 65.24 -12.37 -12.99
N GLY A 172 65.21 -11.06 -13.22
CA GLY A 172 66.27 -10.36 -13.98
C GLY A 172 66.50 -10.95 -15.39
N ALA A 173 65.42 -11.14 -16.15
CA ALA A 173 65.42 -11.74 -17.50
C ALA A 173 65.84 -13.22 -17.60
N THR A 174 66.02 -13.91 -16.46
CA THR A 174 66.42 -15.32 -16.42
C THR A 174 65.32 -16.16 -15.77
N LEU A 175 64.98 -17.31 -16.36
CA LEU A 175 64.11 -18.33 -15.74
C LEU A 175 64.85 -19.01 -14.59
N VAL A 176 64.32 -18.93 -13.37
CA VAL A 176 64.97 -19.47 -12.17
C VAL A 176 63.92 -19.92 -11.13
N PHE A 177 64.24 -20.92 -10.31
CA PHE A 177 63.48 -21.18 -9.08
C PHE A 177 63.95 -20.25 -7.97
N LYS A 178 63.03 -19.50 -7.38
CA LYS A 178 63.30 -18.64 -6.23
C LYS A 178 62.04 -18.52 -5.38
N ALA A 179 62.23 -18.24 -4.09
CA ALA A 179 61.16 -17.88 -3.19
C ALA A 179 60.40 -16.67 -3.73
N LEU A 180 59.07 -16.72 -3.62
CA LEU A 180 58.23 -15.56 -3.88
C LEU A 180 58.39 -14.58 -2.72
N SER A 181 58.87 -13.38 -3.01
CA SER A 181 58.87 -12.30 -2.02
C SER A 181 57.48 -11.67 -1.96
N ALA A 182 56.99 -11.39 -0.74
CA ALA A 182 55.75 -10.64 -0.56
C ALA A 182 55.84 -9.23 -1.20
N THR A 183 57.05 -8.70 -1.41
CA THR A 183 57.25 -7.41 -2.10
C THR A 183 57.03 -7.48 -3.62
N THR A 184 57.05 -8.67 -4.22
CA THR A 184 56.93 -8.87 -5.68
C THR A 184 55.54 -9.30 -6.12
N ILE A 185 54.64 -9.64 -5.19
CA ILE A 185 53.27 -10.07 -5.50
C ILE A 185 52.30 -8.91 -5.23
N SER A 186 51.68 -8.39 -6.29
CA SER A 186 50.61 -7.41 -6.15
C SER A 186 49.39 -8.03 -5.45
N GLY A 187 48.91 -7.41 -4.38
CA GLY A 187 47.70 -7.83 -3.65
C GLY A 187 47.92 -8.71 -2.41
N ILE A 188 49.16 -9.09 -2.09
CA ILE A 188 49.45 -9.75 -0.81
C ILE A 188 49.49 -8.72 0.34
N VAL A 189 49.06 -9.11 1.53
CA VAL A 189 49.19 -8.29 2.73
C VAL A 189 50.58 -8.52 3.36
N PRO A 190 51.47 -7.52 3.42
CA PRO A 190 52.78 -7.69 4.04
C PRO A 190 52.64 -7.93 5.55
N SER A 191 53.57 -8.70 6.14
CA SER A 191 53.61 -8.96 7.59
C SER A 191 53.82 -7.70 8.45
N SER A 192 54.31 -6.61 7.85
CA SER A 192 54.42 -5.30 8.49
C SER A 192 53.09 -4.55 8.59
N ARG A 193 52.04 -4.99 7.89
CA ARG A 193 50.73 -4.33 7.93
C ARG A 193 49.95 -4.78 9.16
N GLN A 194 49.49 -3.81 9.94
CA GLN A 194 48.72 -4.05 11.15
C GLN A 194 47.41 -3.28 11.14
N VAL A 195 46.42 -3.79 11.88
CA VAL A 195 45.24 -3.05 12.33
C VAL A 195 45.55 -2.54 13.73
N ILE A 196 45.59 -1.21 13.89
CA ILE A 196 45.86 -0.55 15.16
C ILE A 196 44.53 -0.16 15.79
N ALA A 197 44.25 -0.62 17.01
CA ALA A 197 43.05 -0.21 17.72
C ALA A 197 43.12 1.29 18.06
N GLY A 198 42.09 2.04 17.65
CA GLY A 198 41.92 3.44 18.02
C GLY A 198 41.47 3.60 19.48
N THR A 199 41.24 4.84 19.91
CA THR A 199 40.66 5.11 21.24
C THR A 199 39.35 4.35 21.41
N GLY A 200 39.06 3.82 22.61
CA GLY A 200 37.82 3.08 22.92
C GLY A 200 37.66 1.71 22.24
N LEU A 201 38.63 1.26 21.45
CA LEU A 201 38.71 -0.10 20.92
C LEU A 201 39.90 -0.84 21.53
N THR A 202 39.79 -2.16 21.66
CA THR A 202 40.87 -3.07 22.05
C THR A 202 41.04 -4.14 20.98
N GLY A 203 42.15 -4.89 21.03
CA GLY A 203 42.50 -5.89 20.01
C GLY A 203 43.36 -5.29 18.91
N GLY A 204 43.17 -5.75 17.67
CA GLY A 204 44.04 -5.43 16.55
C GLY A 204 45.23 -6.41 16.41
N GLY A 205 46.23 -6.03 15.61
CA GLY A 205 47.45 -6.83 15.40
C GLY A 205 47.85 -6.94 13.93
N ALA A 206 48.82 -7.82 13.65
CA ALA A 206 49.28 -8.10 12.29
C ALA A 206 48.21 -8.84 11.48
N LEU A 207 48.06 -8.45 10.21
CA LEU A 207 47.10 -9.08 9.27
C LEU A 207 47.59 -10.44 8.72
N THR A 208 48.50 -11.11 9.42
CA THR A 208 48.96 -12.46 9.08
C THR A 208 47.92 -13.53 9.41
N SER A 209 46.81 -13.15 10.05
CA SER A 209 45.65 -13.99 10.40
C SER A 209 44.42 -13.10 10.61
N ASP A 210 43.26 -13.70 10.90
CA ASP A 210 42.05 -12.94 11.27
C ASP A 210 42.31 -12.07 12.50
N VAL A 211 41.95 -10.78 12.39
CA VAL A 211 42.14 -9.79 13.45
C VAL A 211 40.78 -9.36 13.99
N THR A 212 40.60 -9.41 15.31
CA THR A 212 39.39 -8.93 15.99
C THR A 212 39.64 -7.58 16.64
N LEU A 213 38.72 -6.62 16.44
CA LEU A 213 38.62 -5.39 17.22
C LEU A 213 37.40 -5.49 18.14
N ASN A 214 37.60 -5.22 19.43
CA ASN A 214 36.55 -5.19 20.44
C ASN A 214 36.32 -3.76 20.91
N ILE A 215 35.14 -3.49 21.47
CA ILE A 215 34.88 -2.23 22.19
C ILE A 215 35.56 -2.35 23.56
N GLY A 216 36.52 -1.47 23.84
CA GLY A 216 37.34 -1.49 25.06
C GLY A 216 36.64 -0.96 26.30
N SER A 217 35.60 -0.16 26.12
CA SER A 217 34.78 0.43 27.18
C SER A 217 33.34 -0.03 27.04
N THR A 218 33.06 -1.26 27.44
CA THR A 218 31.70 -1.70 27.70
C THR A 218 31.24 -1.05 29.01
N ILE A 219 30.06 -0.42 29.01
CA ILE A 219 29.42 0.00 30.27
C ILE A 219 28.96 -1.28 30.96
N SER A 220 29.80 -1.82 31.85
CA SER A 220 29.45 -2.96 32.68
C SER A 220 28.58 -2.47 33.84
N GLY A 221 27.28 -2.56 33.65
CA GLY A 221 26.30 -2.26 34.69
C GLY A 221 25.12 -1.55 34.09
N ALA A 222 23.92 -2.04 34.39
CA ALA A 222 22.65 -1.46 33.98
C ALA A 222 22.65 0.06 34.18
N GLY A 223 22.92 0.81 33.09
CA GLY A 223 22.68 2.25 33.09
C GLY A 223 21.22 2.51 33.44
N PRO A 224 20.88 3.65 34.07
CA PRO A 224 19.52 3.94 34.51
C PRO A 224 18.53 3.71 33.37
N ILE A 225 17.60 2.77 33.56
CA ILE A 225 16.45 2.61 32.67
C ILE A 225 15.50 3.78 32.91
N GLY A 226 14.90 4.32 31.83
CA GLY A 226 13.91 5.38 31.95
C GLY A 226 12.77 4.97 32.88
N SER A 227 12.31 5.89 33.70
CA SER A 227 11.17 5.73 34.60
C SER A 227 10.19 6.89 34.42
N ALA A 228 9.08 6.87 35.14
CA ALA A 228 8.15 8.00 35.18
C ALA A 228 8.78 9.30 35.72
N THR A 229 9.93 9.22 36.41
CA THR A 229 10.57 10.35 37.10
C THR A 229 12.02 10.61 36.66
N SER A 230 12.58 9.80 35.77
CA SER A 230 13.98 9.93 35.33
C SER A 230 14.20 9.44 33.91
N VAL A 231 15.07 10.13 33.17
CA VAL A 231 15.55 9.73 31.84
C VAL A 231 17.05 9.43 31.87
N PRO A 232 17.53 8.45 31.11
CA PRO A 232 18.96 8.25 30.92
C PRO A 232 19.58 9.43 30.14
N VAL A 233 20.72 9.93 30.62
CA VAL A 233 21.59 10.89 29.95
C VAL A 233 22.81 10.14 29.45
N ILE A 234 23.01 10.16 28.14
CA ILE A 234 24.12 9.50 27.46
C ILE A 234 25.16 10.56 27.12
N THR A 235 26.39 10.39 27.62
CA THR A 235 27.49 11.34 27.41
C THR A 235 28.51 10.76 26.45
N PHE A 236 28.89 11.53 25.43
CA PHE A 236 29.95 11.19 24.48
C PHE A 236 31.17 12.08 24.67
N ASN A 237 32.37 11.57 24.35
CA ASN A 237 33.56 12.43 24.20
C ASN A 237 33.54 13.19 22.86
N ASP A 238 34.53 14.05 22.63
CA ASP A 238 34.69 14.82 21.39
C ASP A 238 34.86 13.93 20.13
N GLN A 239 35.12 12.65 20.30
CA GLN A 239 35.24 11.64 19.24
C GLN A 239 33.94 10.81 19.06
N GLY A 240 32.85 11.15 19.77
CA GLY A 240 31.55 10.48 19.66
C GLY A 240 31.46 9.15 20.40
N GLN A 241 32.39 8.85 21.30
CA GLN A 241 32.42 7.59 22.07
C GLN A 241 31.66 7.75 23.38
N LEU A 242 30.85 6.76 23.73
CA LEU A 242 30.10 6.75 24.97
C LEU A 242 31.05 6.68 26.18
N THR A 243 31.02 7.69 27.04
CA THR A 243 31.88 7.81 28.24
C THR A 243 31.14 7.62 29.55
N ALA A 244 29.84 7.93 29.59
CA ALA A 244 29.00 7.74 30.77
C ALA A 244 27.52 7.61 30.38
N VAL A 245 26.77 6.84 31.18
CA VAL A 245 25.30 6.89 31.21
C VAL A 245 24.90 7.25 32.64
N SER A 246 24.27 8.41 32.80
CA SER A 246 23.76 8.92 34.08
C SER A 246 22.23 9.10 34.02
N ALA A 247 21.59 9.49 35.12
CA ALA A 247 20.16 9.79 35.16
C ALA A 247 19.94 11.30 35.28
N ALA A 248 18.98 11.85 34.54
CA ALA A 248 18.41 13.16 34.78
C ALA A 248 16.97 13.01 35.27
N THR A 249 16.62 13.76 36.30
CA THR A 249 15.24 13.80 36.82
C THR A 249 14.32 14.50 35.82
N ILE A 250 13.14 13.93 35.59
CA ILE A 250 12.06 14.62 34.87
C ILE A 250 11.42 15.61 35.85
N SER A 251 11.88 16.86 35.85
CA SER A 251 11.17 17.94 36.51
C SER A 251 10.17 18.54 35.54
N VAL A 252 8.89 18.23 35.70
CA VAL A 252 7.78 18.93 35.01
C VAL A 252 7.47 20.27 35.68
N SER A 253 8.50 21.03 36.04
CA SER A 253 8.34 22.42 36.47
C SER A 253 8.17 23.30 35.23
N GLY A 254 6.91 23.53 34.80
CA GLY A 254 6.60 24.60 33.83
C GLY A 254 5.90 24.21 32.53
N LEU A 255 5.27 23.03 32.43
CA LEU A 255 4.19 22.88 31.44
C LEU A 255 2.90 23.32 32.10
N ASN A 256 2.06 24.05 31.36
CA ASN A 256 0.75 24.58 31.74
C ASN A 256 -0.30 23.49 32.09
N GLY A 257 0.09 22.40 32.76
CA GLY A 257 -0.82 21.49 33.43
C GLY A 257 -1.21 22.09 34.77
N LEU A 258 -2.49 21.99 35.13
CA LEU A 258 -2.92 22.31 36.49
C LEU A 258 -2.13 21.42 37.45
N GLU A 259 -1.59 22.01 38.52
CA GLU A 259 -1.03 21.29 39.67
C GLU A 259 -2.03 20.21 40.13
N ASP A 260 -1.57 19.07 40.65
CA ASP A 260 -2.47 18.12 41.29
C ASP A 260 -3.17 18.83 42.46
N PRO A 261 -4.51 18.97 42.47
CA PRO A 261 -5.19 19.62 43.58
C PRO A 261 -5.03 18.85 44.91
N GLY A 262 -4.54 17.62 44.88
CA GLY A 262 -4.40 16.77 46.06
C GLY A 262 -5.77 16.49 46.67
N ALA A 263 -5.91 16.69 47.99
CA ALA A 263 -7.17 16.50 48.70
C ALA A 263 -8.14 17.70 48.60
N ASN A 264 -8.13 18.45 47.50
CA ASN A 264 -8.98 19.63 47.30
C ASN A 264 -9.70 19.57 45.94
N GLY A 265 -10.80 20.32 45.79
CA GLY A 265 -11.66 20.19 44.61
C GLY A 265 -11.26 21.06 43.42
N ILE A 266 -10.53 22.16 43.64
CA ILE A 266 -10.17 23.12 42.59
C ILE A 266 -8.74 23.64 42.75
N VAL A 267 -8.07 23.89 41.62
CA VAL A 267 -6.79 24.62 41.56
C VAL A 267 -7.04 26.02 41.06
N VAL A 268 -6.70 27.02 41.88
CA VAL A 268 -6.92 28.43 41.55
C VAL A 268 -5.59 29.13 41.40
N ARG A 269 -5.43 29.92 40.33
CA ARG A 269 -4.27 30.78 40.15
C ARG A 269 -4.34 31.97 41.11
N THR A 270 -3.37 32.10 42.02
CA THR A 270 -3.32 33.18 43.01
C THR A 270 -2.46 34.36 42.55
N THR A 271 -1.45 34.13 41.71
CA THR A 271 -0.69 35.14 40.95
C THR A 271 -0.17 34.54 39.64
N SER A 272 0.53 35.33 38.79
CA SER A 272 1.10 34.82 37.54
C SER A 272 1.98 33.59 37.82
N ASN A 273 1.70 32.48 37.14
CA ASN A 273 2.40 31.19 37.30
C ASN A 273 2.42 30.60 38.72
N VAL A 274 1.51 31.02 39.61
CA VAL A 274 1.36 30.44 40.96
C VAL A 274 -0.07 29.96 41.15
N THR A 275 -0.22 28.67 41.43
CA THR A 275 -1.49 28.02 41.76
C THR A 275 -1.58 27.68 43.24
N THR A 276 -2.80 27.51 43.73
CA THR A 276 -3.06 26.98 45.07
C THR A 276 -4.34 26.16 45.02
N ALA A 277 -4.30 24.95 45.56
CA ALA A 277 -5.48 24.10 45.69
C ALA A 277 -6.43 24.63 46.78
N ARG A 278 -7.75 24.57 46.54
CA ARG A 278 -8.79 25.06 47.47
C ARG A 278 -9.98 24.11 47.52
N THR A 279 -10.60 24.00 48.68
CA THR A 279 -11.89 23.31 48.89
C THR A 279 -13.05 24.24 48.51
N LEU A 280 -14.10 23.73 47.88
CA LEU A 280 -15.35 24.46 47.74
C LEU A 280 -16.08 24.47 49.09
N THR A 281 -16.26 25.65 49.67
CA THR A 281 -16.93 25.81 50.97
C THR A 281 -18.25 26.53 50.82
N GLY A 282 -19.29 25.99 51.46
CA GLY A 282 -20.58 26.62 51.57
C GLY A 282 -20.63 27.81 52.54
N SER A 283 -21.72 28.56 52.49
CA SER A 283 -22.08 29.57 53.50
C SER A 283 -23.37 29.14 54.20
N ALA A 284 -23.92 29.97 55.09
CA ALA A 284 -25.18 29.66 55.76
C ALA A 284 -26.35 29.32 54.79
N ASN A 285 -26.35 29.91 53.59
CA ASN A 285 -27.43 29.75 52.60
C ASN A 285 -27.07 28.83 51.43
N ILE A 286 -25.80 28.42 51.32
CA ILE A 286 -25.32 27.52 50.26
C ILE A 286 -24.59 26.39 50.97
N SER A 287 -25.17 25.19 50.95
CA SER A 287 -24.51 24.00 51.48
C SER A 287 -23.68 23.36 50.39
N VAL A 288 -22.43 23.04 50.70
CA VAL A 288 -21.54 22.28 49.81
C VAL A 288 -21.16 20.99 50.53
N THR A 289 -21.48 19.84 49.92
CA THR A 289 -21.03 18.52 50.40
C THR A 289 -19.95 17.98 49.48
N ASN A 290 -19.00 17.21 50.03
CA ASN A 290 -17.81 16.71 49.32
C ASN A 290 -17.04 17.83 48.59
N GLY A 291 -16.89 19.00 49.22
CA GLY A 291 -16.29 20.18 48.59
C GLY A 291 -14.82 20.03 48.19
N ASP A 292 -14.15 18.99 48.69
CA ASP A 292 -12.80 18.58 48.32
C ASP A 292 -12.75 17.60 47.14
N GLY A 293 -13.88 17.02 46.73
CA GLY A 293 -13.97 16.05 45.64
C GLY A 293 -13.35 14.67 45.94
N VAL A 294 -12.75 14.46 47.12
CA VAL A 294 -12.03 13.21 47.45
C VAL A 294 -13.00 12.06 47.73
N SER A 295 -14.10 12.35 48.41
CA SER A 295 -15.10 11.36 48.83
C SER A 295 -16.30 11.23 47.86
N GLY A 296 -16.15 11.74 46.64
CA GLY A 296 -17.20 11.76 45.59
C GLY A 296 -17.37 13.13 44.96
N ASN A 297 -18.32 13.27 44.04
CA ASN A 297 -18.56 14.53 43.33
C ASN A 297 -18.97 15.65 44.32
N PRO A 298 -18.38 16.86 44.23
CA PRO A 298 -18.87 18.01 44.96
C PRO A 298 -20.34 18.29 44.60
N ALA A 299 -21.20 18.47 45.60
CA ALA A 299 -22.59 18.84 45.40
C ALA A 299 -22.88 20.17 46.08
N VAL A 300 -23.49 21.09 45.33
CA VAL A 300 -23.87 22.43 45.81
C VAL A 300 -25.38 22.50 45.88
N SER A 301 -25.90 22.78 47.08
CA SER A 301 -27.31 23.02 47.30
C SER A 301 -27.52 24.38 47.95
N ILE A 302 -28.71 24.91 47.79
CA ILE A 302 -29.16 26.12 48.46
C ILE A 302 -29.96 25.69 49.70
N SER A 303 -29.58 26.22 50.85
CA SER A 303 -30.25 25.96 52.13
C SER A 303 -30.95 27.25 52.55
N GLY A 304 -32.17 27.48 52.04
CA GLY A 304 -32.98 28.65 52.40
C GLY A 304 -33.94 29.12 51.30
N ILE A 305 -34.81 30.08 51.63
CA ILE A 305 -35.68 30.76 50.66
C ILE A 305 -34.84 31.80 49.92
N ILE A 306 -34.60 31.60 48.63
CA ILE A 306 -34.06 32.66 47.78
C ILE A 306 -35.20 33.65 47.51
N GLY A 307 -35.01 34.93 47.86
CA GLY A 307 -35.86 35.99 47.33
C GLY A 307 -35.65 36.08 45.81
N LEU A 308 -36.44 35.35 45.03
CA LEU A 308 -36.41 35.42 43.58
C LEU A 308 -37.11 36.72 43.13
N SER A 309 -36.33 37.75 42.83
CA SER A 309 -36.82 38.93 42.12
C SER A 309 -37.08 38.57 40.66
N LEU A 310 -38.34 38.26 40.32
CA LEU A 310 -38.78 37.96 38.95
C LEU A 310 -38.91 39.25 38.13
N GLY A 311 -37.76 39.83 37.75
CA GLY A 311 -37.69 41.11 37.04
C GLY A 311 -38.02 41.08 35.55
N GLY A 312 -38.82 40.13 35.05
CA GLY A 312 -39.12 39.99 33.62
C GLY A 312 -40.49 39.39 33.34
N THR A 313 -41.18 39.96 32.35
CA THR A 313 -42.44 39.47 31.80
C THR A 313 -42.26 38.02 31.31
N GLY A 314 -42.73 37.03 32.08
CA GLY A 314 -42.71 35.61 31.68
C GLY A 314 -41.76 34.67 32.44
N ALA A 315 -41.17 35.08 33.56
CA ALA A 315 -40.38 34.17 34.39
C ALA A 315 -41.29 33.17 35.15
N ASN A 316 -41.42 31.95 34.64
CA ASN A 316 -42.15 30.85 35.29
C ASN A 316 -41.22 30.06 36.22
N LEU A 317 -41.65 29.84 37.47
CA LEU A 317 -41.05 28.85 38.36
C LEU A 317 -41.75 27.51 38.13
N THR A 318 -41.11 26.63 37.37
CA THR A 318 -41.55 25.23 37.26
C THR A 318 -40.82 24.45 38.34
N ALA A 319 -41.50 24.13 39.44
CA ALA A 319 -40.95 23.21 40.43
C ALA A 319 -41.09 21.77 39.89
N GLU A 320 -39.97 21.09 39.69
CA GLU A 320 -39.95 19.73 39.13
C GLU A 320 -40.63 18.70 40.06
N ASN A 321 -40.76 19.00 41.36
CA ASN A 321 -41.46 18.12 42.31
C ASN A 321 -41.86 18.81 43.64
N GLY A 322 -42.85 19.72 43.65
CA GLY A 322 -43.44 20.25 44.89
C GLY A 322 -43.90 21.71 44.82
N ALA A 323 -44.99 22.01 45.50
CA ALA A 323 -45.62 23.33 45.49
C ALA A 323 -44.66 24.46 45.90
N VAL A 324 -44.81 25.63 45.26
CA VAL A 324 -44.15 26.86 45.68
C VAL A 324 -44.82 27.34 46.97
N TYR A 325 -44.21 27.04 48.11
CA TYR A 325 -44.69 27.52 49.41
C TYR A 325 -44.23 28.97 49.62
N SER A 326 -45.16 29.92 49.46
CA SER A 326 -44.98 31.30 49.94
C SER A 326 -45.58 31.43 51.35
N THR A 327 -44.79 31.87 52.32
CA THR A 327 -45.25 32.22 53.67
C THR A 327 -45.53 33.72 53.83
N SER A 328 -45.39 34.51 52.76
CA SER A 328 -45.62 35.96 52.81
C SER A 328 -47.07 36.29 52.48
N THR A 329 -47.75 36.98 53.40
CA THR A 329 -49.10 37.53 53.25
C THR A 329 -49.19 38.68 52.23
N ALA A 330 -48.08 39.06 51.60
CA ALA A 330 -48.00 40.11 50.61
C ALA A 330 -47.92 39.56 49.18
N PHE A 331 -48.96 38.85 48.73
CA PHE A 331 -49.25 38.76 47.31
C PHE A 331 -50.25 39.86 46.98
N ALA A 332 -49.75 41.09 46.79
CA ALA A 332 -50.56 42.22 46.35
C ALA A 332 -50.95 42.01 44.88
N ILE A 333 -52.15 41.46 44.65
CA ILE A 333 -52.73 41.37 43.31
C ILE A 333 -53.16 42.79 42.91
N LEU A 334 -52.45 43.38 41.95
CA LEU A 334 -52.86 44.62 41.28
C LEU A 334 -54.24 44.38 40.62
N PRO A 335 -55.24 45.24 40.82
CA PRO A 335 -56.66 44.93 40.55
C PRO A 335 -57.08 45.04 39.07
N SER A 336 -56.22 44.71 38.10
CA SER A 336 -56.51 45.02 36.70
C SER A 336 -56.28 43.92 35.67
N VAL A 337 -56.03 42.67 36.05
CA VAL A 337 -56.13 41.57 35.09
C VAL A 337 -56.75 40.33 35.72
N SER A 338 -57.81 39.85 35.05
CA SER A 338 -58.59 38.64 35.31
C SER A 338 -57.72 37.37 35.39
N SER A 339 -57.01 37.18 36.50
CA SER A 339 -56.24 35.97 36.76
C SER A 339 -56.87 35.25 37.94
N ALA A 340 -57.50 34.12 37.62
CA ALA A 340 -58.17 33.24 38.54
C ALA A 340 -57.23 32.81 39.67
N ILE A 341 -57.70 32.97 40.90
CA ILE A 341 -57.12 32.31 42.06
C ILE A 341 -57.43 30.82 41.91
N LEU A 342 -56.40 30.02 41.58
CA LEU A 342 -56.45 28.56 41.75
C LEU A 342 -56.51 28.28 43.26
N GLY A 343 -57.71 28.11 43.78
CA GLY A 343 -57.90 27.40 45.05
C GLY A 343 -57.49 25.94 44.83
N THR A 344 -56.36 25.53 45.39
CA THR A 344 -56.00 24.11 45.44
C THR A 344 -56.91 23.40 46.44
N THR A 345 -57.70 22.44 45.97
CA THR A 345 -58.18 21.35 46.82
C THR A 345 -57.59 20.05 46.31
N SER A 346 -56.96 19.30 47.21
CA SER A 346 -56.55 17.93 46.94
C SER A 346 -57.80 17.07 46.75
N GLY A 347 -58.00 16.54 45.54
CA GLY A 347 -58.96 15.46 45.27
C GLY A 347 -60.12 15.84 44.34
N ASN A 348 -60.06 15.29 43.12
CA ASN A 348 -61.10 15.10 42.10
C ASN A 348 -62.27 16.11 41.96
N THR A 349 -62.25 16.77 40.80
CA THR A 349 -63.29 17.54 40.04
C THR A 349 -63.24 19.07 40.19
N PRO A 350 -62.92 19.81 39.09
CA PRO A 350 -62.77 21.26 39.14
C PRO A 350 -64.12 21.96 39.25
N ALA A 351 -64.37 22.62 40.38
CA ALA A 351 -65.44 23.61 40.51
C ALA A 351 -64.91 24.97 40.01
N TYR A 352 -65.39 25.42 38.84
CA TYR A 352 -65.15 26.77 38.35
C TYR A 352 -65.97 27.77 39.19
N ILE A 353 -65.33 28.49 40.09
CA ILE A 353 -65.88 29.73 40.64
C ILE A 353 -65.48 30.86 39.69
N SER A 354 -66.37 31.24 38.77
CA SER A 354 -66.19 32.46 37.99
C SER A 354 -66.71 33.65 38.82
N VAL A 355 -65.79 34.44 39.34
CA VAL A 355 -66.13 35.80 39.81
C VAL A 355 -66.14 36.67 38.56
N LEU A 356 -67.34 37.00 38.07
CA LEU A 356 -67.50 37.84 36.89
C LEU A 356 -67.02 39.27 37.21
N ALA A 357 -66.08 39.77 36.41
CA ALA A 357 -65.47 41.08 36.59
C ALA A 357 -66.49 42.24 36.47
N PRO A 358 -66.22 43.43 37.06
CA PRO A 358 -67.20 44.50 37.29
C PRO A 358 -67.76 45.18 36.02
N GLY A 359 -67.36 44.76 34.83
CA GLY A 359 -67.75 45.39 33.56
C GLY A 359 -69.22 45.18 33.15
N ASN A 360 -69.97 44.32 33.85
CA ASN A 360 -71.37 43.98 33.51
C ASN A 360 -72.35 44.23 34.67
N GLY A 361 -72.19 45.35 35.38
CA GLY A 361 -73.28 46.00 36.12
C GLY A 361 -73.80 45.28 37.37
N GLY A 362 -73.22 45.59 38.52
CA GLY A 362 -73.84 45.33 39.83
C GLY A 362 -72.98 45.81 40.99
N THR A 363 -73.47 46.75 41.78
CA THR A 363 -72.76 47.39 42.91
C THR A 363 -73.21 46.87 44.29
N GLY A 364 -73.75 45.65 44.38
CA GLY A 364 -74.29 45.10 45.63
C GLY A 364 -74.06 43.60 45.78
N THR A 365 -73.55 43.19 46.93
CA THR A 365 -73.28 41.80 47.34
C THR A 365 -74.60 41.01 47.51
N ALA A 366 -75.07 40.35 46.45
CA ALA A 366 -76.15 39.36 46.55
C ALA A 366 -75.56 37.98 46.90
N PHE A 367 -75.68 37.58 48.17
CA PHE A 367 -75.43 36.21 48.59
C PHE A 367 -76.58 35.31 48.11
N PHE A 368 -76.31 34.42 47.15
CA PHE A 368 -77.20 33.31 46.83
C PHE A 368 -77.03 32.20 47.90
N GLY A 369 -78.03 32.01 48.77
CA GLY A 369 -78.07 30.87 49.69
C GLY A 369 -78.83 29.70 49.06
N VAL A 370 -78.16 28.55 48.85
CA VAL A 370 -78.81 27.32 48.40
C VAL A 370 -79.04 26.41 49.62
N SER A 371 -80.28 26.22 50.04
CA SER A 371 -80.64 25.28 51.12
C SER A 371 -81.34 24.02 50.58
N GLY A 372 -80.93 22.83 51.03
CA GLY A 372 -81.60 21.54 50.79
C GLY A 372 -80.73 20.30 51.09
N LEU A 373 -81.33 19.11 51.26
CA LEU A 373 -80.62 17.85 51.53
C LEU A 373 -79.60 17.51 50.42
N ASN A 374 -78.44 17.00 50.83
CA ASN A 374 -77.21 16.82 50.04
C ASN A 374 -77.23 15.67 48.99
N THR A 375 -78.40 15.14 48.63
CA THR A 375 -78.49 13.91 47.84
C THR A 375 -78.98 14.07 46.40
N SER A 376 -79.18 15.29 45.89
CA SER A 376 -79.40 15.52 44.45
C SER A 376 -78.86 16.87 43.96
N VAL A 377 -78.22 16.86 42.79
CA VAL A 377 -77.78 18.06 42.07
C VAL A 377 -78.97 19.00 41.86
N LYS A 378 -78.92 20.21 42.41
CA LYS A 378 -79.91 21.26 42.16
C LYS A 378 -79.44 22.13 41.00
N VAL A 379 -79.97 21.88 39.80
CA VAL A 379 -79.71 22.70 38.61
C VAL A 379 -80.68 23.88 38.62
N PHE A 380 -80.17 25.11 38.66
CA PHE A 380 -80.96 26.33 38.50
C PHE A 380 -80.65 26.93 37.12
N VAL A 381 -81.63 26.94 36.21
CA VAL A 381 -81.49 27.53 34.88
C VAL A 381 -82.16 28.90 34.90
N PHE A 382 -81.41 29.97 34.64
CA PHE A 382 -81.98 31.30 34.44
C PHE A 382 -82.53 31.41 33.02
N PRO A 383 -83.67 32.11 32.81
CA PRO A 383 -84.16 32.40 31.47
C PRO A 383 -83.08 33.12 30.66
N ASN A 384 -82.90 32.72 29.40
CA ASN A 384 -81.98 33.40 28.50
C ASN A 384 -82.68 34.57 27.79
N VAL A 385 -81.95 35.31 26.94
CA VAL A 385 -82.40 36.56 26.28
C VAL A 385 -83.68 36.44 25.43
N SER A 386 -84.22 35.24 25.25
CA SER A 386 -85.46 34.98 24.52
C SER A 386 -86.64 34.56 25.40
N ASP A 387 -86.44 34.39 26.71
CA ASP A 387 -87.46 33.94 27.65
C ASP A 387 -88.04 35.13 28.46
N THR A 388 -89.31 35.45 28.23
CA THR A 388 -90.05 36.45 29.03
C THR A 388 -90.72 35.79 30.23
N VAL A 389 -90.38 36.24 31.44
CA VAL A 389 -91.04 35.85 32.69
C VAL A 389 -92.28 36.73 32.90
N ALA A 390 -93.45 36.12 33.08
CA ALA A 390 -94.66 36.85 33.42
C ALA A 390 -94.55 37.42 34.85
N VAL A 391 -95.01 38.66 35.06
CA VAL A 391 -95.01 39.35 36.36
C VAL A 391 -96.42 39.78 36.73
N LEU A 392 -96.77 39.67 38.01
CA LEU A 392 -98.11 39.99 38.51
C LEU A 392 -98.28 41.51 38.70
N GLY A 393 -99.43 42.06 38.30
CA GLY A 393 -99.85 43.43 38.65
C GLY A 393 -99.43 44.56 37.69
N GLN A 394 -98.75 44.24 36.58
CA GLN A 394 -98.42 45.21 35.51
C GLN A 394 -99.03 44.75 34.19
N ALA A 395 -99.42 45.69 33.31
CA ALA A 395 -99.87 45.35 31.97
C ALA A 395 -98.74 44.64 31.21
N GLN A 396 -98.99 43.43 30.71
CA GLN A 396 -98.02 42.64 29.94
C GLN A 396 -98.54 42.41 28.52
N THR A 397 -97.71 42.72 27.53
CA THR A 397 -97.98 42.44 26.11
C THR A 397 -97.15 41.24 25.69
N PHE A 398 -97.82 40.15 25.30
CA PHE A 398 -97.17 38.93 24.86
C PHE A 398 -97.08 38.89 23.34
N THR A 399 -95.93 38.47 22.82
CA THR A 399 -95.67 38.29 21.37
C THR A 399 -96.19 36.95 20.83
N ALA A 400 -96.73 36.09 21.70
CA ALA A 400 -97.46 34.86 21.36
C ALA A 400 -98.73 34.72 22.21
N PRO A 401 -99.78 34.00 21.74
CA PRO A 401 -101.03 33.85 22.48
C PRO A 401 -100.81 33.13 23.82
N GLN A 402 -101.27 33.75 24.90
CA GLN A 402 -101.43 33.06 26.17
C GLN A 402 -102.83 32.43 26.24
N ARG A 403 -102.91 31.13 26.53
CA ARG A 403 -104.21 30.44 26.71
C ARG A 403 -104.69 30.64 28.15
N GLY A 404 -105.91 31.15 28.32
CA GLY A 404 -106.59 31.18 29.61
C GLY A 404 -107.25 29.84 29.94
N THR A 405 -107.11 29.35 31.16
CA THR A 405 -107.78 28.12 31.65
C THR A 405 -109.30 28.30 31.66
N VAL A 406 -110.06 27.25 31.27
CA VAL A 406 -111.53 27.23 31.36
C VAL A 406 -111.95 26.70 32.73
N SER A 407 -112.82 27.43 33.44
CA SER A 407 -113.35 27.02 34.75
C SER A 407 -114.84 26.68 34.70
N GLY A 408 -115.31 25.77 35.55
CA GLY A 408 -116.76 25.56 35.74
C GLY A 408 -117.44 26.78 36.36
N VAL A 409 -118.71 27.03 36.04
CA VAL A 409 -119.53 28.04 36.75
C VAL A 409 -120.27 27.40 37.93
N THR A 410 -120.33 28.12 39.05
CA THR A 410 -121.14 27.73 40.20
C THR A 410 -122.63 27.91 39.90
N VAL A 411 -123.43 26.85 40.06
CA VAL A 411 -124.90 26.88 39.96
C VAL A 411 -125.51 26.73 41.35
N SER A 412 -126.37 27.68 41.74
CA SER A 412 -127.10 27.66 43.01
C SER A 412 -128.60 27.49 42.74
N GLY A 413 -129.11 26.28 42.94
CA GLY A 413 -130.48 25.91 42.56
C GLY A 413 -130.66 25.97 41.04
N ILE A 414 -131.28 27.04 40.55
CA ILE A 414 -131.50 27.29 39.11
C ILE A 414 -130.70 28.49 38.57
N ASP A 415 -129.92 29.15 39.44
CA ASP A 415 -129.18 30.35 39.12
C ASP A 415 -127.71 30.04 38.82
N ILE A 416 -127.27 30.42 37.62
CA ILE A 416 -125.90 30.35 37.16
C ILE A 416 -125.20 31.67 37.56
N ILE A 417 -124.20 31.61 38.43
CA ILE A 417 -123.49 32.79 38.95
C ILE A 417 -121.98 32.63 38.68
N PRO A 418 -121.44 33.27 37.62
CA PRO A 418 -120.00 33.24 37.35
C PRO A 418 -119.19 34.01 38.40
N ASN A 419 -118.02 33.47 38.79
CA ASN A 419 -117.03 34.16 39.63
C ASN A 419 -115.82 34.56 38.80
N PHE A 420 -115.75 35.83 38.42
CA PHE A 420 -114.74 36.34 37.50
C PHE A 420 -113.33 36.44 38.10
N ALA A 421 -113.15 36.22 39.41
CA ALA A 421 -111.79 36.05 39.96
C ALA A 421 -111.15 34.70 39.59
N MET A 422 -111.95 33.69 39.21
CA MET A 422 -111.44 32.32 39.01
C MET A 422 -110.86 32.08 37.62
N ALA A 423 -111.46 32.67 36.59
CA ALA A 423 -111.03 32.53 35.20
C ALA A 423 -111.58 33.68 34.33
N ASN A 424 -111.06 33.79 33.12
CA ASN A 424 -111.67 34.59 32.06
C ASN A 424 -112.60 33.75 31.17
N ASN A 425 -112.37 32.44 31.09
CA ASN A 425 -113.17 31.53 30.28
C ASN A 425 -113.89 30.54 31.20
N PHE A 426 -115.18 30.32 30.94
CA PHE A 426 -116.02 29.45 31.76
C PHE A 426 -116.83 28.46 30.94
N SER A 427 -117.25 27.37 31.57
CA SER A 427 -118.21 26.41 31.00
C SER A 427 -119.24 25.99 32.05
N VAL A 428 -120.49 25.79 31.63
CA VAL A 428 -121.58 25.35 32.50
C VAL A 428 -122.58 24.49 31.74
N THR A 429 -123.05 23.44 32.39
CA THR A 429 -124.09 22.57 31.87
C THR A 429 -125.47 23.11 32.25
N VAL A 430 -126.34 23.31 31.27
CA VAL A 430 -127.72 23.79 31.44
C VAL A 430 -128.69 22.61 31.41
N SER A 431 -129.37 22.36 32.53
CA SER A 431 -130.38 21.31 32.70
C SER A 431 -131.73 21.92 33.16
N GLY A 432 -132.81 21.67 32.41
CA GLY A 432 -134.11 22.32 32.68
C GLY A 432 -134.06 23.84 32.48
N THR A 433 -134.93 24.58 33.18
CA THR A 433 -134.99 26.05 33.08
C THR A 433 -134.09 26.73 34.10
N MET A 434 -132.99 27.32 33.64
CA MET A 434 -132.01 28.04 34.46
C MET A 434 -131.99 29.55 34.16
N ARG A 435 -131.35 30.31 35.05
CA ARG A 435 -131.18 31.77 34.94
C ARG A 435 -129.73 32.18 35.07
N LEU A 436 -129.23 32.98 34.12
CA LEU A 436 -127.93 33.63 34.27
C LEU A 436 -128.09 34.88 35.13
N GLN A 437 -127.44 34.89 36.30
CA GLN A 437 -127.42 36.01 37.23
C GLN A 437 -126.17 36.88 37.04
N ASN A 438 -126.09 37.99 37.78
CA ASN A 438 -124.91 38.87 37.75
C ASN A 438 -123.65 38.11 38.20
N PRO A 439 -122.51 38.28 37.51
CA PRO A 439 -121.26 37.70 37.96
C PRO A 439 -120.74 38.37 39.25
N THR A 440 -119.88 37.66 39.98
CA THR A 440 -119.21 38.12 41.20
C THR A 440 -117.72 38.38 40.95
N ASN A 441 -117.09 39.19 41.81
CA ASN A 441 -115.66 39.55 41.76
C ASN A 441 -115.21 40.09 40.39
N VAL A 442 -116.02 41.00 39.86
CA VAL A 442 -115.84 41.58 38.54
C VAL A 442 -114.77 42.67 38.58
N SER A 443 -113.77 42.60 37.70
CA SER A 443 -112.77 43.67 37.51
C SER A 443 -112.96 44.36 36.16
N GLY A 444 -112.84 45.69 36.13
CA GLY A 444 -112.96 46.47 34.89
C GLY A 444 -111.89 46.07 33.88
N GLY A 445 -112.26 45.99 32.60
CA GLY A 445 -111.37 45.59 31.50
C GLY A 445 -111.23 44.08 31.29
N GLN A 446 -111.84 43.26 32.16
CA GLN A 446 -111.83 41.81 32.01
C GLN A 446 -112.75 41.35 30.87
N SER A 447 -112.29 40.37 30.08
CA SER A 447 -113.06 39.78 28.98
C SER A 447 -112.84 38.29 28.89
N GLY A 448 -113.78 37.60 28.26
CA GLY A 448 -113.65 36.20 27.91
C GLY A 448 -114.96 35.58 27.45
N MET A 449 -115.07 34.27 27.58
CA MET A 449 -116.16 33.47 27.03
C MET A 449 -116.82 32.60 28.11
N ILE A 450 -118.15 32.47 28.10
CA ILE A 450 -118.89 31.50 28.90
C ILE A 450 -119.62 30.55 27.98
N GLU A 451 -119.28 29.27 28.03
CA GLU A 451 -119.95 28.22 27.26
C GLU A 451 -121.10 27.60 28.08
N PHE A 452 -122.27 27.57 27.47
CA PHE A 452 -123.47 26.93 27.99
C PHE A 452 -123.76 25.68 27.18
N VAL A 453 -123.62 24.52 27.81
CA VAL A 453 -123.83 23.20 27.18
C VAL A 453 -125.17 22.65 27.64
N THR A 454 -126.13 22.48 26.73
CA THR A 454 -127.43 21.90 27.09
C THR A 454 -127.32 20.39 27.30
N VAL A 455 -127.97 19.84 28.33
CA VAL A 455 -127.99 18.39 28.58
C VAL A 455 -128.63 17.61 27.42
N SER A 456 -128.12 16.40 27.15
CA SER A 456 -128.72 15.53 26.14
C SER A 456 -130.07 14.99 26.60
N GLY A 457 -131.11 15.07 25.76
CA GLY A 457 -132.41 14.44 25.99
C GLY A 457 -133.40 15.19 26.91
N GLY A 458 -133.24 16.50 27.13
CA GLY A 458 -134.18 17.31 27.95
C GLY A 458 -134.46 18.73 27.41
N THR A 459 -135.53 19.37 27.88
CA THR A 459 -135.89 20.76 27.54
C THR A 459 -135.06 21.76 28.36
N ALA A 460 -133.80 21.97 27.97
CA ALA A 460 -132.94 22.98 28.60
C ALA A 460 -133.29 24.38 28.09
N GLN A 461 -133.58 25.30 29.02
CA GLN A 461 -133.78 26.71 28.72
C GLN A 461 -132.94 27.57 29.65
N MET A 462 -132.32 28.62 29.12
CA MET A 462 -131.67 29.63 29.94
C MET A 462 -132.20 31.01 29.59
N THR A 463 -132.51 31.79 30.62
CA THR A 463 -132.86 33.21 30.49
C THR A 463 -131.87 34.06 31.27
N VAL A 464 -131.55 35.26 30.79
CA VAL A 464 -130.68 36.16 31.55
C VAL A 464 -131.51 37.02 32.50
N SER A 465 -131.38 36.76 33.81
CA SER A 465 -132.12 37.46 34.86
C SER A 465 -131.29 38.54 35.56
N GLY A 466 -129.96 38.45 35.48
CA GLY A 466 -129.06 39.48 36.00
C GLY A 466 -129.27 40.85 35.35
N THR A 467 -129.18 41.91 36.15
CA THR A 467 -129.32 43.32 35.76
C THR A 467 -128.03 43.94 35.23
N SER A 468 -126.87 43.34 35.50
CA SER A 468 -125.56 43.81 35.04
C SER A 468 -125.21 43.35 33.64
N TRP A 469 -126.01 42.46 33.03
CA TRP A 469 -125.82 41.99 31.67
C TRP A 469 -126.49 42.92 30.65
N TYR A 470 -125.69 43.48 29.76
CA TYR A 470 -126.11 44.37 28.68
C TYR A 470 -125.88 43.69 27.34
N PHE A 471 -126.96 43.43 26.61
CA PHE A 471 -126.92 42.81 25.29
C PHE A 471 -127.38 43.78 24.21
N PRO A 472 -126.87 43.66 22.98
CA PRO A 472 -127.49 44.33 21.84
C PRO A 472 -128.87 43.71 21.57
N GLY A 473 -129.92 44.53 21.63
CA GLY A 473 -131.30 44.07 21.41
C GLY A 473 -131.94 43.42 22.65
N THR A 474 -132.68 42.34 22.45
CA THR A 474 -133.35 41.61 23.55
C THR A 474 -132.35 40.71 24.28
N LYS A 475 -132.61 40.44 25.56
CA LYS A 475 -131.78 39.50 26.32
C LYS A 475 -131.86 38.11 25.64
N PRO A 476 -130.71 37.47 25.39
CA PRO A 476 -130.70 36.18 24.73
C PRO A 476 -131.34 35.12 25.61
N THR A 477 -132.01 34.19 24.96
CA THR A 477 -132.47 32.95 25.56
C THR A 477 -131.83 31.78 24.85
N ILE A 478 -131.56 30.72 25.59
CA ILE A 478 -131.18 29.43 25.04
C ILE A 478 -132.44 28.56 25.09
N SER A 479 -132.80 27.92 23.98
CA SER A 479 -133.95 27.00 23.90
C SER A 479 -133.56 25.65 23.27
N SER A 480 -134.41 24.65 23.50
CA SER A 480 -134.02 23.24 23.58
C SER A 480 -133.59 22.60 22.26
N GLY A 481 -132.29 22.33 22.15
CA GLY A 481 -131.70 21.24 21.37
C GLY A 481 -130.79 20.41 22.29
N SER A 482 -130.81 19.10 22.16
CA SER A 482 -130.04 18.16 22.98
C SER A 482 -128.55 18.23 22.63
N GLY A 483 -127.67 18.54 23.60
CA GLY A 483 -126.22 18.55 23.39
C GLY A 483 -125.69 19.76 22.60
N VAL A 484 -126.42 20.87 22.61
CA VAL A 484 -126.08 22.09 21.87
C VAL A 484 -125.23 23.01 22.74
N VAL A 485 -124.14 23.53 22.17
CA VAL A 485 -123.28 24.53 22.83
C VAL A 485 -123.69 25.93 22.38
N ASN A 486 -123.79 26.84 23.34
CA ASN A 486 -123.97 28.27 23.10
C ASN A 486 -122.83 28.99 23.81
N ALA A 487 -122.29 30.05 23.22
CA ALA A 487 -121.15 30.74 23.79
C ALA A 487 -121.46 32.23 23.97
N LEU A 488 -121.31 32.70 25.20
CA LEU A 488 -121.46 34.10 25.56
C LEU A 488 -120.09 34.76 25.63
N ALA A 489 -119.79 35.59 24.64
CA ALA A 489 -118.68 36.52 24.74
C ALA A 489 -119.05 37.65 25.70
N TYR A 490 -118.14 37.99 26.61
CA TYR A 490 -118.34 39.10 27.55
C TYR A 490 -117.15 40.03 27.64
N TYR A 491 -117.46 41.29 27.95
CA TYR A 491 -116.51 42.32 28.35
C TYR A 491 -117.06 43.11 29.52
N VAL A 492 -116.28 43.24 30.57
CA VAL A 492 -116.58 44.11 31.70
C VAL A 492 -116.14 45.52 31.34
N GLY A 493 -117.11 46.45 31.29
CA GLY A 493 -116.80 47.85 31.08
C GLY A 493 -115.96 48.43 32.23
N ALA A 494 -115.57 49.71 32.10
CA ALA A 494 -114.88 50.41 33.19
C ALA A 494 -115.66 50.40 34.53
N SER A 495 -116.99 50.22 34.48
CA SER A 495 -117.83 49.95 35.65
C SER A 495 -118.00 48.45 35.87
N THR A 496 -117.78 47.98 37.09
CA THR A 496 -117.96 46.57 37.50
C THR A 496 -119.41 46.10 37.50
N THR A 497 -120.37 47.01 37.30
CA THR A 497 -121.81 46.71 37.21
C THR A 497 -122.35 46.59 35.78
N ARG A 498 -121.50 46.80 34.75
CA ARG A 498 -121.87 46.74 33.33
C ARG A 498 -121.03 45.69 32.61
N VAL A 499 -121.61 44.52 32.42
CA VAL A 499 -121.05 43.40 31.66
C VAL A 499 -121.73 43.34 30.30
N ILE A 500 -120.99 43.71 29.26
CA ILE A 500 -121.48 43.72 27.89
C ILE A 500 -121.33 42.30 27.35
N GLY A 501 -122.45 41.72 26.93
CA GLY A 501 -122.51 40.36 26.43
C GLY A 501 -122.99 40.29 25.00
N ASN A 502 -122.52 39.29 24.25
CA ASN A 502 -123.15 38.87 23.00
C ASN A 502 -123.18 37.34 22.92
N MET A 503 -124.37 36.78 22.66
CA MET A 503 -124.57 35.33 22.66
C MET A 503 -124.49 34.77 21.25
N LEU A 504 -123.64 33.77 21.08
CA LEU A 504 -123.58 32.90 19.91
C LEU A 504 -124.43 31.67 20.21
N THR A 505 -125.53 31.50 19.49
CA THR A 505 -126.50 30.42 19.74
C THR A 505 -126.33 29.27 18.75
N ASN A 506 -126.69 28.06 19.20
CA ASN A 506 -126.71 26.84 18.41
C ASN A 506 -125.42 26.54 17.65
N LEU A 507 -124.29 26.58 18.34
CA LEU A 507 -123.01 26.20 17.76
C LEU A 507 -123.04 24.69 17.45
N SER A 508 -123.02 24.35 16.16
CA SER A 508 -122.77 23.00 15.67
C SER A 508 -121.29 22.85 15.33
N ASN A 509 -120.73 21.66 15.52
CA ASN A 509 -119.41 21.32 14.99
C ASN A 509 -119.37 21.39 13.46
#